data_AF-A0AAP2SUZ8-F1
#
_entry.id   AF-A0AAP2SUZ8-F1
#
_cell.length_a   1.000
_cell.length_b   1.000
_cell.length_c   1.000
_cell.angle_alpha   90.00
_cell.angle_beta   90.00
_cell.angle_gamma   90.00
#
_symmetry.space_group_name_H-M   'P 1'
#
loop_
_entity.id
_entity.type
_entity.pdbx_description
1 polymer ?
#
loop_
_entity_poly.entity_id
_entity_poly.type
_entity_poly.pdbx_seq_one_letter_code
_entity_poly.pdbx_strand_id
1 'polypeptide(L)'
;MKADNNHIQQAIIAREIIDLYRDSPDKYKVAESLSSLCFVMARLTGCDKVDYPTIDWDDLASNFDGIATSQDSDVSSIRKIENDIASTYKKSLKIIKQQLS
;
A
#
# COMPACT_ATOMS: atom_id res chain seq x y z
N MET A 1 -14.59 4.91 15.94
CA MET A 1 -13.47 3.97 16.19
C MET A 1 -12.43 4.68 17.03
N LYS A 2 -11.88 4.07 18.11
CA LYS A 2 -10.71 4.65 18.78
C LYS A 2 -9.60 4.85 17.74
N ALA A 3 -8.88 5.97 17.80
CA ALA A 3 -7.87 6.32 16.79
C ALA A 3 -6.84 5.19 16.59
N ASP A 4 -6.40 4.55 17.68
CA ASP A 4 -5.46 3.43 17.67
C ASP A 4 -5.95 2.22 16.87
N ASN A 5 -7.25 1.91 16.96
CA ASN A 5 -7.85 0.81 16.19
C ASN A 5 -7.87 1.10 14.69
N ASN A 6 -7.94 2.38 14.29
CA ASN A 6 -7.88 2.77 12.88
C ASN A 6 -6.46 2.58 12.32
N HIS A 7 -5.44 2.90 13.11
CA HIS A 7 -4.02 2.81 12.69
C HIS A 7 -3.57 1.36 12.48
N ILE A 8 -3.91 0.45 13.40
CA ILE A 8 -3.57 -0.97 13.24
C ILE A 8 -4.33 -1.61 12.06
N GLN A 9 -5.61 -1.28 11.87
CA GLN A 9 -6.41 -1.81 10.77
C GLN A 9 -5.85 -1.39 9.41
N GLN A 10 -5.47 -0.12 9.25
CA GLN A 10 -4.83 0.34 8.03
C GLN A 10 -3.52 -0.40 7.75
N ALA A 11 -2.69 -0.61 8.77
CA ALA A 11 -1.45 -1.36 8.62
C ALA A 11 -1.69 -2.83 8.22
N ILE A 12 -2.70 -3.49 8.80
CA ILE A 12 -3.08 -4.85 8.42
C ILE A 12 -3.52 -4.89 6.96
N ILE A 13 -4.41 -3.99 6.54
CA ILE A 13 -4.92 -3.95 5.17
C ILE A 13 -3.78 -3.69 4.17
N ALA A 14 -2.86 -2.77 4.47
CA ALA A 14 -1.71 -2.49 3.60
C ALA A 14 -0.79 -3.70 3.47
N ARG A 15 -0.56 -4.42 4.58
CA ARG A 15 0.22 -5.67 4.58
C ARG A 15 -0.44 -6.75 3.72
N GLU A 16 -1.76 -6.94 3.82
CA GLU A 16 -2.51 -7.89 2.99
C GLU A 16 -2.45 -7.54 1.51
N ILE A 17 -2.68 -6.27 1.15
CA ILE A 17 -2.62 -5.78 -0.24
C ILE A 17 -1.25 -6.06 -0.85
N ILE A 18 -0.18 -5.80 -0.11
CA ILE A 18 1.19 -5.98 -0.62
C ILE A 18 1.54 -7.46 -0.75
N ASP A 19 1.05 -8.33 0.12
CA ASP A 19 1.29 -9.77 -0.05
C ASP A 19 0.52 -10.33 -1.25
N LEU A 20 -0.71 -9.87 -1.51
CA LEU A 20 -1.42 -10.20 -2.76
C LEU A 20 -0.61 -9.82 -4.01
N TYR A 21 0.09 -8.68 -3.98
CA TYR A 21 1.01 -8.30 -5.06
C TYR A 21 2.22 -9.23 -5.15
N ARG A 22 2.89 -9.49 -4.02
CA ARG A 22 4.15 -10.27 -3.98
C ARG A 22 3.94 -11.73 -4.36
N ASP A 23 2.81 -12.31 -3.99
CA ASP A 23 2.48 -13.71 -4.24
C ASP A 23 1.84 -13.91 -5.63
N SER A 24 1.55 -12.84 -6.36
CA SER A 24 0.95 -12.93 -7.69
C SER A 24 1.98 -13.38 -8.75
N PRO A 25 1.64 -14.39 -9.59
CA PRO A 25 2.45 -14.73 -10.75
C PRO A 25 2.38 -13.68 -11.86
N ASP A 26 1.31 -12.87 -11.89
CA ASP A 26 1.10 -11.77 -12.83
C ASP A 26 1.00 -10.44 -12.05
N LYS A 27 2.17 -9.82 -11.88
CA LYS A 27 2.32 -8.57 -11.11
C LYS A 27 1.63 -7.39 -11.77
N TYR A 28 1.70 -7.28 -13.09
CA TYR A 28 1.13 -6.16 -13.84
C TYR A 28 -0.40 -6.15 -13.72
N LYS A 29 -1.03 -7.30 -13.95
CA LYS A 29 -2.49 -7.42 -13.89
C LYS A 29 -3.04 -7.20 -12.48
N VAL A 30 -2.39 -7.76 -11.46
CA VAL A 30 -2.87 -7.58 -10.08
C VAL A 30 -2.70 -6.12 -9.63
N ALA A 31 -1.63 -5.45 -10.06
CA ALA A 31 -1.32 -4.08 -9.65
C ALA A 31 -2.44 -3.08 -10.03
N GLU A 32 -3.09 -3.23 -11.19
CA GLU A 32 -4.24 -2.38 -11.57
C GLU A 32 -5.39 -2.47 -10.54
N SER A 33 -5.71 -3.69 -10.13
CA SER A 33 -6.77 -3.94 -9.14
C SER A 33 -6.37 -3.41 -7.75
N LEU A 34 -5.11 -3.61 -7.36
CA LEU A 34 -4.60 -3.13 -6.07
C LEU A 34 -4.51 -1.60 -6.02
N SER A 35 -4.15 -0.95 -7.12
CA SER A 35 -4.19 0.51 -7.26
C SER A 35 -5.61 1.05 -6.99
N SER A 36 -6.61 0.45 -7.62
CA SER A 36 -8.02 0.82 -7.41
C SER A 36 -8.46 0.63 -5.95
N LEU A 37 -8.04 -0.46 -5.29
CA LEU A 37 -8.32 -0.69 -3.88
C LEU A 37 -7.66 0.35 -2.97
N CYS A 38 -6.38 0.68 -3.21
CA CYS A 38 -5.67 1.71 -2.46
C CYS A 38 -6.31 3.09 -2.62
N PHE A 39 -6.74 3.44 -3.83
CA PHE A 39 -7.46 4.69 -4.09
C PHE A 39 -8.77 4.79 -3.30
N VAL A 40 -9.55 3.69 -3.22
CA VAL A 40 -10.75 3.64 -2.37
C VAL A 40 -10.38 3.79 -0.90
N MET A 41 -9.31 3.14 -0.43
CA MET A 41 -8.83 3.29 0.94
C MET A 41 -8.41 4.72 1.26
N ALA A 42 -7.79 5.46 0.33
CA ALA A 42 -7.46 6.87 0.51
C ALA A 42 -8.70 7.71 0.81
N ARG A 43 -9.80 7.48 0.08
CA ARG A 43 -11.07 8.19 0.30
C ARG A 43 -11.74 7.79 1.62
N LEU A 44 -11.67 6.51 1.98
CA LEU A 44 -12.27 6.02 3.23
C LEU A 44 -11.51 6.47 4.48
N THR A 45 -10.20 6.72 4.38
CA THR A 45 -9.34 7.02 5.53
C THR A 45 -8.87 8.46 5.60
N GLY A 46 -8.85 9.17 4.45
CA GLY A 46 -8.44 10.57 4.31
C GLY A 46 -9.58 11.59 4.34
N CYS A 47 -10.85 11.15 4.39
CA CYS A 47 -11.99 12.07 4.29
C CYS A 47 -12.15 13.07 5.47
N ASP A 48 -11.43 12.90 6.58
CA ASP A 48 -11.77 13.58 7.84
C ASP A 48 -10.63 14.06 8.76
N LYS A 49 -9.33 14.04 8.39
CA LYS A 49 -8.27 14.34 9.39
C LYS A 49 -7.13 15.27 8.95
N VAL A 50 -6.86 16.23 9.84
CA VAL A 50 -5.71 17.16 9.90
C VAL A 50 -4.39 16.41 10.13
N ASP A 51 -4.45 15.18 10.66
CA ASP A 51 -3.31 14.28 10.80
C ASP A 51 -3.22 13.35 9.59
N TYR A 52 -2.02 13.29 9.00
CA TYR A 52 -1.70 12.42 7.86
C TYR A 52 -2.07 10.96 8.15
N PRO A 53 -2.64 10.21 7.19
CA PRO A 53 -3.03 8.83 7.43
C PRO A 53 -1.81 7.95 7.75
N THR A 54 -2.04 6.87 8.51
CA THR A 54 -0.98 5.94 8.91
C THR A 54 -0.28 5.31 7.72
N ILE A 55 -1.08 5.00 6.70
CA ILE A 55 -0.64 4.53 5.40
C ILE A 55 -0.98 5.64 4.41
N ASP A 56 0.00 6.03 3.59
CA ASP A 56 -0.25 6.90 2.46
C ASP A 56 -0.85 6.06 1.33
N TRP A 57 -2.19 6.05 1.28
CA TRP A 57 -2.93 5.23 0.34
C TRP A 57 -2.88 5.77 -1.08
N ASP A 58 -2.74 7.08 -1.27
CA ASP A 58 -2.60 7.70 -2.60
C ASP A 58 -1.21 7.41 -3.19
N ASP A 59 -0.15 7.46 -2.38
CA ASP A 59 1.18 7.03 -2.80
C ASP A 59 1.22 5.53 -3.12
N LEU A 60 0.63 4.68 -2.27
CA LEU A 60 0.57 3.25 -2.54
C LEU A 60 -0.26 2.93 -3.81
N ALA A 61 -1.35 3.66 -4.05
CA ALA A 61 -2.13 3.53 -5.29
C ALA A 61 -1.30 3.93 -6.52
N SER A 62 -0.56 5.03 -6.43
CA SER A 62 0.32 5.53 -7.49
C SER A 62 1.46 4.56 -7.79
N ASN A 63 2.03 3.93 -6.76
CA ASN A 63 3.03 2.88 -6.93
C ASN A 63 2.47 1.68 -7.71
N PHE A 64 1.28 1.19 -7.35
CA PHE A 64 0.66 0.09 -8.09
C PHE A 64 0.24 0.47 -9.52
N ASP A 65 -0.24 1.70 -9.73
CA ASP A 65 -0.52 2.21 -11.08
C ASP A 65 0.75 2.28 -11.94
N GLY A 66 1.86 2.72 -11.33
CA GLY A 66 3.17 2.74 -11.97
C GLY A 66 3.67 1.34 -12.33
N ILE A 67 3.38 0.31 -11.53
CA ILE A 67 3.63 -1.08 -11.94
C ILE A 67 2.72 -1.47 -13.10
N ALA A 68 1.40 -1.27 -12.97
CA ALA A 68 0.41 -1.72 -13.96
C ALA A 68 0.63 -1.12 -15.36
N THR A 69 1.15 0.11 -15.43
CA THR A 69 1.39 0.85 -16.68
C THR A 69 2.82 0.76 -17.19
N SER A 70 3.74 0.15 -16.43
CA SER A 70 5.14 0.03 -16.82
C SER A 70 5.37 -0.97 -17.96
N GLN A 71 6.41 -0.72 -18.75
CA GLN A 71 6.90 -1.62 -19.78
C GLN A 71 8.12 -2.40 -19.26
N ASP A 72 8.41 -3.56 -19.83
CA ASP A 72 9.56 -4.39 -19.43
C ASP A 72 10.93 -3.65 -19.55
N SER A 73 11.00 -2.59 -20.37
CA SER A 73 12.17 -1.73 -20.47
C SER A 73 12.39 -0.81 -19.26
N ASP A 74 11.39 -0.65 -18.39
CA ASP A 74 11.38 0.31 -17.28
C ASP A 74 11.98 -0.25 -15.98
N VAL A 75 12.93 -1.19 -16.09
CA VAL A 75 13.48 -1.98 -14.98
C VAL A 75 13.96 -1.12 -13.80
N SER A 76 14.57 0.04 -14.05
CA SER A 76 15.04 0.95 -13.00
C SER A 76 13.89 1.64 -12.27
N SER A 77 12.87 2.08 -13.00
CA SER A 77 11.66 2.71 -12.45
C SER A 77 10.84 1.70 -11.65
N ILE A 78 10.63 0.49 -12.21
CA ILE A 78 9.96 -0.62 -11.53
C ILE A 78 10.67 -0.95 -10.22
N ARG A 79 12.00 -1.06 -10.22
CA ARG A 79 12.77 -1.33 -9.00
C ARG A 79 12.58 -0.24 -7.94
N LYS A 80 12.50 1.03 -8.34
CA LYS A 80 12.25 2.13 -7.41
C LYS A 80 10.87 1.98 -6.76
N ILE A 81 9.85 1.75 -7.58
CA ILE A 81 8.47 1.54 -7.12
C ILE A 81 8.39 0.32 -6.18
N GLU A 82 9.03 -0.79 -6.52
CA GLU A 82 9.06 -1.98 -5.66
C GLU A 82 9.74 -1.72 -4.29
N ASN A 83 10.78 -0.87 -4.26
CA ASN A 83 11.40 -0.45 -3.00
C ASN A 83 10.46 0.43 -2.15
N ASP A 84 9.71 1.31 -2.79
CA ASP A 84 8.73 2.18 -2.12
C ASP A 84 7.58 1.33 -1.52
N ILE A 85 7.07 0.35 -2.28
CA ILE A 85 6.11 -0.66 -1.78
C ILE A 85 6.70 -1.45 -0.60
N ALA A 86 7.95 -1.90 -0.70
CA ALA A 86 8.62 -2.63 0.38
C ALA A 86 8.81 -1.78 1.65
N SER A 87 9.04 -0.48 1.50
CA SER A 87 9.11 0.46 2.63
C SER A 87 7.76 0.56 3.36
N THR A 88 6.66 0.68 2.60
CA THR A 88 5.29 0.69 3.14
C THR A 88 4.95 -0.64 3.86
N TYR A 89 5.38 -1.77 3.30
CA TYR A 89 5.24 -3.08 3.93
C TYR A 89 5.97 -3.15 5.29
N LYS A 90 7.24 -2.70 5.33
CA LYS A 90 8.04 -2.68 6.55
C LYS A 90 7.42 -1.76 7.61
N LYS A 91 6.91 -0.60 7.21
CA LYS A 91 6.18 0.33 8.11
C LYS A 91 4.96 -0.35 8.70
N SER A 92 4.17 -1.04 7.87
CA SER A 92 2.97 -1.77 8.28
C SER A 92 3.28 -2.86 9.32
N LEU A 93 4.30 -3.68 9.06
CA LEU A 93 4.74 -4.71 10.01
C LEU A 93 5.19 -4.14 11.35
N LYS A 94 5.90 -2.99 11.34
CA LYS A 94 6.34 -2.31 12.56
C LYS A 94 5.14 -1.88 13.42
N ILE A 95 4.12 -1.29 12.80
CA ILE A 95 2.91 -0.83 13.50
C ILE A 95 2.15 -2.02 14.11
N ILE A 96 1.96 -3.09 13.33
CA ILE A 96 1.28 -4.31 13.79
C ILE A 96 2.01 -4.89 15.00
N LYS A 97 3.34 -5.01 14.92
CA LYS A 97 4.15 -5.56 16.02
C LYS A 97 4.04 -4.73 17.31
N GLN A 98 4.04 -3.40 17.19
CA GLN A 98 3.95 -2.49 18.34
C GLN A 98 2.62 -2.56 19.10
N GLN A 99 1.55 -2.98 18.45
CA GLN A 99 0.21 -3.08 19.05
C GLN A 99 -0.12 -4.49 19.59
N LEU A 100 0.66 -5.51 19.20
CA LEU A 100 0.52 -6.89 19.65
C LEU A 100 1.55 -7.29 20.73
N SER A 101 2.47 -6.39 21.08
CA SER A 101 3.41 -6.55 22.20
C SER A 101 2.85 -5.94 23.48
#